data_AF-D0WH43-F1
#
_entry.id   AF-D0WH43-F1
#
_cell.length_a   1.000
_cell.length_b   1.000
_cell.length_c   1.000
_cell.angle_alpha   90.00
_cell.angle_beta   90.00
_cell.angle_gamma   90.00
#
_symmetry.space_group_name_H-M   'P 1'
#
loop_
_entity.id
_entity.type
_entity.pdbx_description
1 polymer ?
#
loop_
_entity_poly.entity_id
_entity_poly.type
_entity_poly.pdbx_seq_one_letter_code
_entity_poly.pdbx_strand_id
1 'polypeptide(L)'
;MIARRTECGMPALQVREFPEDLYKKLKATAAHEHRSIAQQTIMCVERVLRDHGEEEIQGSGEMHRHRVTPHSPYQQDESLQKREARIAKRQEIFRRIDALPKLDLPNGALGPVDIIQGMREERDTQILGTSLNQVVSSTEEERA
;
A
#
# COMPACT_ATOMS: atom_id res chain seq x y z
N MET A 1 -36.29 -18.35 30.25
CA MET A 1 -35.65 -17.04 30.01
C MET A 1 -34.15 -17.26 30.12
N ILE A 2 -33.36 -16.67 29.21
CA ILE A 2 -31.88 -16.52 29.27
C ILE A 2 -31.08 -17.81 28.98
N ALA A 3 -30.09 -17.88 28.07
CA ALA A 3 -29.34 -16.87 27.32
C ALA A 3 -29.12 -17.35 25.87
N ARG A 4 -29.35 -16.46 24.89
CA ARG A 4 -28.74 -16.61 23.56
C ARG A 4 -27.25 -16.31 23.73
N ARG A 5 -26.40 -17.33 23.72
CA ARG A 5 -24.97 -17.12 23.48
C ARG A 5 -24.84 -16.57 22.06
N THR A 6 -24.47 -15.30 21.94
CA THR A 6 -23.94 -14.77 20.70
C THR A 6 -22.60 -15.47 20.47
N GLU A 7 -22.58 -16.46 19.58
CA GLU A 7 -21.33 -17.06 19.11
C GLU A 7 -20.55 -15.96 18.38
N CYS A 8 -19.57 -15.37 19.07
CA CYS A 8 -18.52 -14.51 18.51
C CYS A 8 -17.52 -15.35 17.68
N GLY A 9 -17.98 -16.44 17.06
CA GLY A 9 -17.14 -17.35 16.29
C GLY A 9 -17.15 -16.91 14.83
N MET A 10 -16.04 -16.38 14.32
CA MET A 10 -15.92 -16.14 12.89
C MET A 10 -16.21 -17.45 12.13
N PRO A 11 -17.09 -17.43 11.12
CA PRO A 11 -17.45 -18.65 10.41
C PRO A 11 -16.22 -19.19 9.68
N ALA A 12 -15.89 -20.47 9.91
CA ALA A 12 -14.84 -21.13 9.18
C ALA A 12 -15.29 -21.36 7.72
N LEU A 13 -14.62 -20.73 6.76
CA LEU A 13 -14.85 -20.98 5.35
C LEU A 13 -14.28 -22.35 4.97
N GLN A 14 -15.16 -23.32 4.69
CA GLN A 14 -14.77 -24.63 4.19
C GLN A 14 -15.01 -24.72 2.67
N VAL A 15 -13.95 -24.94 1.90
CA VAL A 15 -14.03 -25.17 0.46
C VAL A 15 -14.15 -26.67 0.23
N ARG A 16 -15.26 -27.11 -0.37
CA ARG A 16 -15.46 -28.51 -0.75
C ARG A 16 -14.77 -28.74 -2.10
N GLU A 17 -13.95 -29.80 -2.19
CA GLU A 17 -13.18 -30.16 -3.40
C GLU A 17 -12.12 -29.12 -3.81
N PHE A 18 -11.13 -28.86 -2.95
CA PHE A 18 -10.02 -27.97 -3.30
C PHE A 18 -8.97 -28.70 -4.17
N PRO A 19 -8.75 -28.30 -5.44
CA PRO A 19 -7.86 -29.03 -6.35
C PRO A 19 -6.41 -29.07 -5.84
N GLU A 20 -5.78 -30.25 -5.88
CA GLU A 20 -4.41 -30.47 -5.38
C GLU A 20 -3.38 -29.56 -6.08
N ASP A 21 -3.53 -29.35 -7.39
CA ASP A 21 -2.63 -28.47 -8.15
C ASP A 21 -2.75 -27.01 -7.72
N LEU A 22 -3.96 -26.58 -7.33
CA LEU A 22 -4.19 -25.23 -6.82
C LEU A 22 -3.61 -25.09 -5.40
N TYR A 23 -3.73 -26.13 -4.56
CA TYR A 23 -3.10 -26.16 -3.25
C TYR A 23 -1.58 -26.07 -3.32
N LYS A 24 -0.95 -26.81 -4.23
CA LYS A 24 0.50 -26.71 -4.46
C LYS A 24 0.94 -25.31 -4.86
N LYS A 25 0.21 -24.67 -5.78
CA LYS A 25 0.46 -23.28 -6.20
C LYS A 25 0.32 -22.31 -5.03
N LEU A 26 -0.78 -22.40 -4.28
CA LEU A 26 -1.05 -21.55 -3.12
C LEU A 26 0.05 -21.69 -2.06
N LYS A 27 0.48 -22.93 -1.76
CA LYS A 27 1.56 -23.21 -0.80
C LYS A 27 2.91 -22.67 -1.28
N ALA A 28 3.24 -22.80 -2.56
CA ALA A 28 4.46 -22.24 -3.12
C ALA A 28 4.48 -20.71 -3.04
N THR A 29 3.37 -20.05 -3.35
CA THR A 29 3.26 -18.59 -3.24
C THR A 29 3.32 -18.14 -1.78
N ALA A 30 2.67 -18.85 -0.86
CA ALA A 30 2.72 -18.54 0.57
C ALA A 30 4.16 -18.64 1.12
N ALA A 31 4.91 -19.69 0.73
CA ALA A 31 6.31 -19.85 1.12
C ALA A 31 7.19 -18.73 0.54
N HIS A 32 6.97 -18.36 -0.72
CA HIS A 32 7.71 -17.27 -1.39
C HIS A 32 7.43 -15.90 -0.76
N GLU A 33 6.17 -15.62 -0.36
CA GLU A 33 5.81 -14.36 0.31
C GLU A 33 6.04 -14.37 1.82
N HIS A 34 6.63 -15.45 2.38
CA HIS A 34 6.85 -15.64 3.82
C HIS A 34 5.56 -15.51 4.66
N ARG A 35 4.44 -16.03 4.15
CA ARG A 35 3.13 -15.99 4.81
C ARG A 35 2.60 -17.39 5.09
N SER A 36 1.67 -17.46 6.05
CA SER A 36 0.89 -18.69 6.25
C SER A 36 -0.06 -18.92 5.06
N ILE A 37 -0.45 -20.18 4.83
CA ILE A 37 -1.39 -20.55 3.76
C ILE A 37 -2.75 -19.85 3.98
N ALA A 38 -3.21 -19.75 5.22
CA ALA A 38 -4.45 -19.06 5.56
C ALA A 38 -4.38 -17.57 5.18
N GLN A 39 -3.31 -16.87 5.54
CA GLN A 39 -3.11 -15.46 5.17
C GLN A 39 -2.99 -15.27 3.66
N GLN A 40 -2.27 -16.17 2.97
CA GLN A 40 -2.18 -16.11 1.52
C GLN A 40 -3.56 -16.29 0.86
N THR A 41 -4.40 -17.16 1.42
CA THR A 41 -5.77 -17.38 0.94
C THR A 41 -6.61 -16.10 1.09
N ILE A 42 -6.55 -15.45 2.25
CA ILE A 42 -7.24 -14.18 2.51
C ILE A 42 -6.80 -13.13 1.50
N MET A 43 -5.49 -12.96 1.29
CA MET A 43 -4.94 -12.00 0.33
C MET A 43 -5.38 -12.26 -1.12
N CYS A 44 -5.48 -13.53 -1.52
CA CYS A 44 -5.99 -13.88 -2.84
C CYS A 44 -7.47 -13.50 -2.98
N VAL A 45 -8.29 -13.78 -1.97
CA VAL A 45 -9.73 -13.43 -1.96
C VAL A 45 -9.91 -11.91 -1.95
N GLU A 46 -9.20 -11.18 -1.09
CA GLU A 46 -9.25 -9.70 -1.03
C GLU A 46 -8.88 -9.06 -2.37
N ARG A 47 -7.87 -9.58 -3.05
CA ARG A 47 -7.44 -9.05 -4.36
C ARG A 47 -8.53 -9.26 -5.41
N VAL A 48 -9.09 -10.47 -5.49
CA VAL A 48 -10.19 -10.79 -6.41
C VAL A 48 -11.41 -9.91 -6.13
N LEU A 49 -11.81 -9.74 -4.87
CA LEU A 49 -12.95 -8.88 -4.53
C LEU A 49 -12.71 -7.41 -4.87
N ARG A 50 -11.48 -6.91 -4.71
CA ARG A 50 -11.09 -5.55 -5.15
C ARG A 50 -11.10 -5.39 -6.67
N ASP A 51 -10.69 -6.42 -7.40
CA ASP A 51 -10.59 -6.39 -8.87
C ASP A 51 -11.96 -6.58 -9.55
N HIS A 52 -12.93 -7.23 -8.87
CA HIS A 52 -14.27 -7.52 -9.39
C HIS A 52 -15.39 -6.65 -8.82
N GLY A 53 -15.14 -5.89 -7.75
CA GLY A 53 -16.16 -5.16 -6.99
C GLY A 53 -15.81 -3.69 -6.76
N GLU A 54 -16.68 -2.85 -7.29
CA GLU A 54 -16.89 -1.46 -6.92
C GLU A 54 -17.22 -1.33 -5.43
N GLU A 55 -16.21 -1.28 -4.54
CA GLU A 55 -16.40 -0.73 -3.20
C GLU A 55 -15.28 0.26 -2.87
N GLU A 56 -15.68 1.52 -3.03
CA GLU A 56 -15.25 2.69 -2.28
C GLU A 56 -15.27 2.37 -0.77
N ILE A 57 -14.25 1.67 -0.25
CA ILE A 57 -13.99 1.61 1.19
C ILE A 57 -13.49 2.99 1.61
N GLN A 58 -14.46 3.87 1.91
CA GLN A 58 -14.22 5.09 2.66
C GLN A 58 -13.58 4.75 4.00
N GLY A 59 -12.43 5.36 4.28
CA GLY A 59 -11.91 5.49 5.64
C GLY A 59 -10.85 4.47 6.05
N SER A 60 -9.63 4.62 5.53
CA SER A 60 -8.47 4.74 6.42
C SER A 60 -7.36 5.45 5.65
N GLY A 61 -6.70 6.41 6.31
CA GLY A 61 -5.60 7.20 5.77
C GLY A 61 -4.33 6.38 5.56
N GLU A 62 -4.42 5.29 4.81
CA GLU A 62 -3.26 4.55 4.37
C GLU A 62 -2.67 5.29 3.17
N MET A 63 -1.49 5.86 3.43
CA MET A 63 -0.54 6.26 2.43
C MET A 63 -0.62 5.26 1.30
N HIS A 64 -1.10 5.70 0.13
CA HIS A 64 -0.93 4.98 -1.09
C HIS A 64 0.59 4.91 -1.30
N ARG A 65 1.25 3.91 -0.68
CA ARG A 65 2.42 3.32 -1.31
C ARG A 65 1.88 3.05 -2.70
N HIS A 66 2.41 3.75 -3.68
CA HIS A 66 2.38 3.29 -5.04
C HIS A 66 3.00 1.89 -5.01
N ARG A 67 2.18 0.89 -4.67
CA ARG A 67 2.43 -0.49 -5.02
C ARG A 67 2.50 -0.37 -6.51
N VAL A 68 3.72 -0.42 -7.03
CA VAL A 68 3.96 -0.81 -8.40
C VAL A 68 3.13 -2.06 -8.57
N THR A 69 1.96 -1.93 -9.19
CA THR A 69 1.10 -3.06 -9.50
C THR A 69 2.02 -4.06 -10.18
N PRO A 70 2.21 -5.28 -9.64
CA PRO A 70 2.99 -6.28 -10.34
C PRO A 70 2.38 -6.39 -11.72
N HIS A 71 3.19 -6.08 -12.74
CA HIS A 71 2.78 -6.02 -14.13
C HIS A 71 2.00 -7.32 -14.40
N SER A 72 0.69 -7.21 -14.66
CA SER A 72 -0.11 -8.39 -14.96
C SER A 72 0.52 -9.06 -16.20
N PRO A 73 0.81 -10.37 -16.16
CA PRO A 73 1.35 -11.10 -17.33
C PRO A 73 0.43 -11.01 -18.55
N TYR A 74 -0.86 -10.70 -18.32
CA TYR A 74 -1.90 -10.62 -19.35
C TYR A 74 -2.09 -9.22 -19.96
N GLN A 75 -1.27 -8.23 -19.58
CA GLN A 75 -1.40 -6.84 -20.06
C GLN A 75 -0.39 -6.47 -21.16
N GLN A 76 0.24 -7.46 -21.79
CA GLN A 76 1.42 -7.27 -22.64
C GLN A 76 1.17 -7.26 -24.17
N ASP A 77 -0.05 -7.02 -24.66
CA ASP A 77 -0.24 -6.70 -26.09
C ASP A 77 -0.11 -5.20 -26.37
N GLU A 78 1.00 -4.62 -25.90
CA GLU A 78 1.41 -3.28 -26.33
C GLU A 78 2.28 -3.42 -27.58
N SER A 79 1.74 -3.02 -28.74
CA SER A 79 2.50 -3.04 -29.99
C SER A 79 3.84 -2.31 -29.84
N LEU A 80 4.90 -2.80 -30.49
CA LEU A 80 6.24 -2.19 -30.43
C LEU A 80 6.19 -0.68 -30.73
N GLN A 81 5.33 -0.26 -31.65
CA GLN A 81 5.07 1.14 -31.99
C GLN A 81 4.57 1.98 -30.80
N LYS A 82 3.63 1.46 -29.99
CA LYS A 82 3.17 2.16 -28.78
C LYS A 82 4.29 2.30 -27.76
N ARG A 83 5.11 1.26 -27.61
CA ARG A 83 6.28 1.30 -26.72
C ARG A 83 7.30 2.34 -27.19
N GLU A 84 7.63 2.35 -28.47
CA GLU A 84 8.54 3.33 -29.09
C GLU A 84 8.01 4.76 -28.97
N ALA A 85 6.72 4.99 -29.22
CA ALA A 85 6.10 6.30 -29.07
C ALA A 85 6.19 6.82 -27.62
N ARG A 86 6.01 5.95 -26.61
CA ARG A 86 6.20 6.32 -25.20
C ARG A 86 7.65 6.65 -24.88
N ILE A 87 8.60 5.88 -25.40
CA ILE A 87 10.04 6.13 -25.20
C ILE A 87 10.42 7.47 -25.83
N ALA A 88 10.01 7.72 -27.08
CA ALA A 88 10.25 8.98 -27.79
C ALA A 88 9.64 10.18 -27.03
N LYS A 89 8.40 10.05 -26.56
CA LYS A 89 7.74 11.10 -25.76
C LYS A 89 8.51 11.40 -24.46
N ARG A 90 8.98 10.36 -23.75
CA ARG A 90 9.79 10.55 -22.54
C ARG A 90 11.11 11.23 -22.85
N GLN A 91 11.82 10.78 -23.89
CA GLN A 91 13.08 11.38 -24.32
C GLN A 91 12.93 12.86 -24.67
N GLU A 92 11.85 13.23 -25.36
CA GLU A 92 11.57 14.62 -25.70
C GLU A 92 11.28 15.48 -24.46
N ILE A 93 10.52 14.94 -23.49
CA ILE A 93 10.30 15.62 -22.22
C ILE A 93 11.63 15.89 -21.50
N PHE A 94 12.51 14.89 -21.42
CA PHE A 94 13.81 15.07 -20.78
C PHE A 94 14.68 16.08 -21.52
N ARG A 95 14.73 16.03 -22.85
CA ARG A 95 15.43 17.05 -23.66
C ARG A 95 14.92 18.46 -23.38
N ARG A 96 13.59 18.62 -23.29
CA ARG A 96 12.98 19.92 -22.96
C ARG A 96 13.39 20.39 -21.57
N ILE A 97 13.42 19.49 -20.58
CA ILE A 97 13.84 19.81 -19.21
C ILE A 97 15.31 20.21 -19.17
N ASP A 98 16.18 19.48 -19.87
CA ASP A 98 17.62 19.77 -19.92
C ASP A 98 17.93 21.10 -20.61
N ALA A 99 17.06 21.55 -21.52
CA ALA A 99 17.16 22.85 -22.18
C ALA A 99 16.66 24.02 -21.32
N LEU A 100 15.98 23.76 -20.20
CA LEU A 100 15.57 24.84 -19.29
C LEU A 100 16.82 25.42 -18.59
N PRO A 101 16.87 26.75 -18.40
CA PRO A 101 17.94 27.36 -17.63
C PRO A 101 17.94 26.76 -16.23
N LYS A 102 19.12 26.37 -15.76
CA LYS A 102 19.28 25.91 -14.38
C LYS A 102 18.88 27.06 -13.46
N LEU A 103 18.02 26.75 -12.50
CA LEU A 103 17.61 27.73 -11.51
C LEU A 103 18.77 27.94 -10.54
N ASP A 104 19.43 29.08 -10.63
CA ASP A 104 20.45 29.49 -9.66
C ASP A 104 19.74 29.89 -8.37
N LEU A 105 19.63 28.93 -7.45
CA LEU A 105 19.15 29.17 -6.10
C LEU A 105 20.15 30.07 -5.36
N PRO A 106 19.70 31.11 -4.64
CA PRO A 106 20.59 31.91 -3.81
C PRO A 106 21.31 31.03 -2.78
N ASN A 107 22.54 31.38 -2.40
CA ASN A 107 23.41 30.61 -1.49
C ASN A 107 22.81 30.28 -0.10
N GLY A 108 21.64 30.81 0.26
CA GLY A 108 20.91 30.49 1.50
C GLY A 108 19.61 29.72 1.26
N ALA A 109 19.31 29.29 0.04
CA ALA A 109 18.18 28.43 -0.23
C ALA A 109 18.44 27.03 0.36
N LEU A 110 17.42 26.50 1.05
CA LEU A 110 17.50 25.17 1.64
C LEU A 110 17.78 24.14 0.55
N GLY A 111 18.79 23.33 0.78
CA GLY A 111 19.09 22.21 -0.09
C GLY A 111 17.96 21.17 -0.02
N PRO A 112 17.87 20.28 -1.01
CA PRO A 112 16.90 19.17 -0.98
C PRO A 112 17.00 18.33 0.30
N VAL A 113 18.22 18.17 0.83
CA VAL A 113 18.49 17.43 2.07
C VAL A 113 17.91 18.16 3.28
N ASP A 114 18.13 19.47 3.38
CA ASP A 114 17.64 20.29 4.49
C ASP A 114 16.11 20.31 4.52
N ILE A 115 15.47 20.40 3.35
CA ILE A 115 14.01 20.32 3.22
C ILE A 115 13.51 18.96 3.72
N ILE A 116 14.11 17.85 3.27
CA ILE A 116 13.71 16.51 3.70
C ILE A 116 13.93 16.31 5.20
N GLN A 117 15.02 16.85 5.74
CA GLN A 117 15.35 16.76 7.15
C GLN A 117 14.33 17.53 8.01
N GLY A 118 14.04 18.79 7.68
CA GLY A 118 13.02 19.58 8.38
C GLY A 118 11.65 18.89 8.34
N MET A 119 11.24 18.35 7.19
CA MET A 119 10.00 17.58 7.06
C MET A 119 9.97 16.30 7.90
N ARG A 120 11.13 15.70 8.23
CA ARG A 120 11.22 14.53 9.11
C ARG A 120 11.14 14.95 10.56
N GLU A 121 11.87 15.98 10.96
CA GLU A 121 11.86 16.52 12.31
C GLU A 121 10.47 17.03 12.70
N GLU A 122 9.77 17.72 11.79
CA GLU A 122 8.37 18.13 11.98
C GLU A 122 7.41 16.95 12.15
N ARG A 123 7.65 15.85 11.42
CA ARG A 123 6.81 14.65 11.55
C ARG A 123 7.11 13.91 12.86
N ASP A 124 8.37 13.78 13.23
CA ASP A 124 8.80 13.07 14.43
C ASP A 124 8.28 13.80 15.68
N THR A 125 8.30 15.14 15.68
CA THR A 125 7.69 15.95 16.74
C THR A 125 6.17 15.79 16.80
N GLN A 126 5.46 15.74 15.66
CA GLN A 126 4.03 15.44 15.63
C GLN A 126 3.71 14.04 16.16
N ILE A 127 4.51 13.02 15.81
CA ILE A 127 4.35 11.64 16.29
C ILE A 127 4.61 11.54 17.80
N LEU A 128 5.66 12.19 18.30
CA LEU A 128 5.99 12.21 19.72
C LEU A 128 4.96 13.02 20.53
N GLY A 129 4.49 14.15 20.01
CA GLY A 129 3.46 14.98 20.65
C GLY A 129 2.09 14.31 20.71
N THR A 130 1.72 13.55 19.67
CA THR A 130 0.48 12.74 19.68
C THR A 130 0.57 11.56 20.65
N SER A 131 1.74 10.94 20.80
CA SER A 131 2.00 9.90 21.80
C SER A 131 1.84 10.41 23.24
N LEU A 132 2.37 11.61 23.55
CA LEU A 132 2.20 12.24 24.87
C LEU A 132 0.74 12.56 25.20
N ASN A 133 -0.04 13.04 24.23
CA ASN A 133 -1.46 13.33 24.46
C ASN A 133 -2.32 12.07 24.69
N GLN A 134 -1.98 10.93 24.07
CA GLN A 134 -2.64 9.65 24.36
C GLN A 134 -2.31 9.12 25.75
N VAL A 135 -1.07 9.31 26.22
CA VAL A 135 -0.65 8.92 27.57
C VAL A 135 -1.35 9.77 28.63
N VAL A 136 -1.45 11.09 28.44
CA VAL A 136 -2.14 11.98 29.39
C VAL A 136 -3.63 11.65 29.49
N SER A 137 -4.31 11.42 28.35
CA SER A 137 -5.73 11.01 28.34
C SER A 137 -5.96 9.68 29.07
N SER A 138 -5.05 8.72 28.94
CA SER A 138 -5.16 7.41 29.62
C SER A 138 -4.97 7.54 31.13
N THR A 139 -4.13 8.49 31.59
CA THR A 139 -3.89 8.73 33.02
C THR A 139 -4.99 9.56 33.70
N GLU A 140 -5.80 10.29 32.93
CA GLU A 140 -6.95 11.04 33.46
C GLU A 140 -8.21 10.16 33.56
N GLU A 141 -8.40 9.18 32.65
CA GLU A 141 -9.48 8.19 32.75
C GLU A 141 -9.28 7.18 33.89
N GLU A 142 -8.04 6.91 34.32
CA GLU A 142 -7.75 6.01 35.45
C GLU A 142 -7.94 6.68 36.83
N ARG A 143 -8.25 7.99 36.87
CA ARG A 143 -8.44 8.77 38.11
C ARG A 143 -9.87 9.29 38.32
N ALA A 144 -10.82 8.95 37.43
CA ALA A 144 -12.25 9.26 37.56
C ALA A 144 -13.04 8.04 38.03
#